data_AF-A0A8T7F5H9-F1
#
_entry.id   AF-A0A8T7F5H9-F1
#
_cell.length_a   1.000
_cell.length_b   1.000
_cell.length_c   1.000
_cell.angle_alpha   90.00
_cell.angle_beta   90.00
_cell.angle_gamma   90.00
#
_symmetry.space_group_name_H-M   'P 1'
#
loop_
_entity.id
_entity.type
_entity.pdbx_description
1 polymer ?
#
loop_
_entity_poly.entity_id
_entity_poly.type
_entity_poly.pdbx_seq_one_letter_code
_entity_poly.pdbx_strand_id
1 'polypeptide(L)'
;MAKIHEYQGQGITVQYELKRCIHAEKCVHGLPTVFNREGRPWIQPQHATADELAAVIEQCPTGALHYQRTDGGAPEAIPQENTITIEPNGPLHVRGNVEVVSSNGSLILNDTRVALCRCGASQFKPFCDNSHIAAGFTDPGLPETTTIKDLSDGETRMVITLNQNGPIGVAGNFRILNANGEVIFQGTETWLCRCGGSKNKPFCDKTHRTNGFQAD
;
A
#
# COMPACT_ATOMS: atom_id res chain seq x y z
N MET A 1 -12.16 -1.63 10.17
CA MET A 1 -10.76 -1.18 10.35
C MET A 1 -10.17 -1.88 11.56
N ALA A 2 -8.85 -2.15 11.57
CA ALA A 2 -8.21 -2.74 12.74
C ALA A 2 -8.00 -1.71 13.84
N LYS A 3 -7.62 -2.16 15.03
CA LYS A 3 -7.26 -1.27 16.14
C LYS A 3 -5.95 -0.56 15.79
N ILE A 4 -5.96 0.77 15.83
CA ILE A 4 -4.75 1.59 15.79
C ILE A 4 -4.17 1.66 17.21
N HIS A 5 -2.88 1.39 17.32
CA HIS A 5 -2.12 1.54 18.56
C HIS A 5 -1.36 2.86 18.53
N GLU A 6 -1.42 3.63 19.61
CA GLU A 6 -0.74 4.91 19.71
C GLU A 6 0.37 4.86 20.76
N TYR A 7 1.50 5.48 20.45
CA TYR A 7 2.68 5.56 21.31
C TYR A 7 3.10 7.03 21.39
N GLN A 8 3.02 7.59 22.60
CA GLN A 8 3.33 8.99 22.85
C GLN A 8 4.85 9.19 22.89
N GLY A 9 5.34 10.14 22.11
CA GLY A 9 6.71 10.62 22.12
C GLY A 9 6.79 12.11 22.44
N GLN A 10 8.01 12.64 22.54
CA GLN A 10 8.20 14.07 22.72
C GLN A 10 8.00 14.80 21.38
N GLY A 11 6.91 15.57 21.27
CA GLY A 11 6.60 16.34 20.05
C GLY A 11 5.93 15.54 18.93
N ILE A 12 5.65 14.25 19.14
CA ILE A 12 5.05 13.37 18.13
C ILE A 12 4.29 12.20 18.78
N THR A 13 3.18 11.79 18.19
CA THR A 13 2.46 10.56 18.51
C THR A 13 2.65 9.58 17.35
N VAL A 14 3.19 8.40 17.62
CA VAL A 14 3.35 7.33 16.62
C VAL A 14 2.09 6.46 16.62
N GLN A 15 1.53 6.22 15.44
CA GLN A 15 0.36 5.37 15.22
C GLN A 15 0.75 4.10 14.46
N TYR A 16 0.23 2.95 14.90
CA TYR A 16 0.54 1.65 14.33
C TYR A 16 -0.72 0.79 14.12
N GLU A 17 -0.96 0.36 12.89
CA GLU A 17 -2.02 -0.58 12.53
C GLU A 17 -1.45 -1.94 12.12
N LEU A 18 -1.51 -2.91 13.06
CA LEU A 18 -0.90 -4.23 12.91
C LEU A 18 -1.33 -4.97 11.63
N LYS A 19 -2.62 -4.92 11.27
CA LYS A 19 -3.16 -5.68 10.13
C LYS A 19 -2.65 -5.19 8.77
N ARG A 20 -2.06 -3.99 8.69
CA ARG A 20 -1.43 -3.46 7.46
C ARG A 20 0.07 -3.70 7.42
N CYS A 21 0.69 -4.16 8.51
CA CYS A 21 2.13 -4.38 8.57
C CYS A 21 2.50 -5.68 7.87
N ILE A 22 3.28 -5.58 6.80
CA ILE A 22 3.86 -6.74 6.10
C ILE A 22 5.30 -7.03 6.55
N HIS A 23 5.74 -6.43 7.67
CA HIS A 23 7.10 -6.60 8.18
C HIS A 23 8.20 -6.25 7.14
N ALA A 24 8.02 -5.17 6.38
CA ALA A 24 9.03 -4.67 5.42
C ALA A 24 10.33 -4.15 6.07
N GLU A 25 10.41 -4.19 7.41
CA GLU A 25 11.58 -3.89 8.25
C GLU A 25 12.19 -2.48 8.15
N LYS A 26 11.66 -1.59 7.30
CA LYS A 26 12.12 -0.19 7.16
C LYS A 26 12.23 0.54 8.51
N CYS A 27 11.24 0.35 9.39
CA CYS A 27 11.23 0.99 10.70
C CYS A 27 12.31 0.46 11.64
N VAL A 28 12.48 -0.87 11.75
CA VAL A 28 13.46 -1.47 12.66
C VAL A 28 14.89 -1.24 12.21
N HIS A 29 15.13 -1.12 10.90
CA HIS A 29 16.46 -0.80 10.36
C HIS A 29 16.76 0.70 10.44
N GLY A 30 15.74 1.55 10.27
CA GLY A 30 15.89 3.00 10.33
C GLY A 30 16.11 3.55 11.74
N LEU A 31 15.38 3.05 12.74
CA LEU A 31 15.50 3.46 14.15
C LEU A 31 15.37 2.24 15.08
N PRO A 32 16.39 1.36 15.18
CA PRO A 32 16.33 0.14 16.01
C PRO A 32 16.17 0.42 17.51
N THR A 33 16.56 1.61 17.99
CA THR A 33 16.37 2.05 19.38
C THR A 33 14.92 2.41 19.71
N VAL A 34 14.14 2.78 18.69
CA VAL A 34 12.70 3.05 18.78
C VAL A 34 11.90 1.80 18.47
N PHE A 35 12.14 1.19 17.31
CA PHE A 35 11.39 0.05 16.79
C PHE A 35 12.16 -1.25 17.08
N ASN A 36 11.96 -1.79 18.27
CA ASN A 36 12.65 -2.98 18.75
C ASN A 36 11.67 -4.16 18.87
N ARG A 37 11.88 -5.21 18.06
CA ARG A 37 11.03 -6.43 18.02
C ARG A 37 10.95 -7.16 19.37
N GLU A 38 12.03 -7.09 20.14
CA GLU A 38 12.13 -7.72 21.46
C GLU A 38 11.56 -6.83 22.57
N GLY A 39 11.44 -5.52 22.30
CA GLY A 39 10.93 -4.53 23.24
C GLY A 39 9.47 -4.72 23.60
N ARG A 40 9.10 -4.34 24.83
CA ARG A 40 7.71 -4.29 25.32
C ARG A 40 7.51 -2.98 26.09
N PRO A 41 6.91 -1.93 25.49
CA PRO A 41 6.40 -1.87 24.12
C PRO A 41 7.51 -1.97 23.06
N TRP A 42 7.15 -2.44 21.86
CA TRP A 42 8.11 -2.60 20.76
C TRP A 42 8.41 -1.28 20.04
N ILE A 43 7.53 -0.28 20.19
CA ILE A 43 7.73 1.11 19.76
C ILE A 43 8.01 1.96 21.01
N GLN A 44 9.17 2.61 21.03
CA GLN A 44 9.65 3.45 22.13
C GLN A 44 10.04 4.83 21.59
N PRO A 45 9.06 5.72 21.31
CA PRO A 45 9.30 6.99 20.64
C PRO A 45 10.25 7.92 21.39
N GLN A 46 10.41 7.76 22.70
CA GLN A 46 11.30 8.58 23.53
C GLN A 46 12.80 8.47 23.18
N HIS A 47 13.20 7.49 22.36
CA HIS A 47 14.60 7.27 21.99
C HIS A 47 15.01 7.95 20.67
N ALA A 48 14.15 8.82 20.11
CA ALA A 48 14.46 9.61 18.93
C ALA A 48 13.70 10.94 18.97
N THR A 49 14.14 11.89 18.15
CA THR A 49 13.44 13.16 17.94
C THR A 49 12.19 12.97 17.07
N ALA A 50 11.28 13.95 17.11
CA ALA A 50 10.09 13.95 16.26
C ALA A 50 10.42 13.89 14.75
N ASP A 51 11.51 14.55 14.34
CA ASP A 51 11.94 14.58 12.93
C ASP A 51 12.54 13.25 12.48
N GLU A 52 13.37 12.60 13.31
CA GLU A 52 13.90 11.26 13.03
C GLU A 52 12.77 10.22 12.93
N LEU A 53 11.80 10.29 13.85
CA LEU A 53 10.62 9.41 13.83
C LEU A 53 9.80 9.61 12.56
N ALA A 54 9.49 10.86 12.20
CA ALA A 54 8.77 11.18 10.98
C ALA A 54 9.47 10.61 9.74
N ALA A 55 10.78 10.87 9.59
CA ALA A 55 11.58 10.43 8.45
C ALA A 55 11.62 8.89 8.29
N VAL A 56 11.58 8.13 9.38
CA VAL A 56 11.55 6.66 9.32
C VAL A 56 10.13 6.10 9.14
N ILE A 57 9.12 6.73 9.74
CA ILE A 57 7.73 6.32 9.60
C ILE A 57 7.26 6.49 8.15
N GLU A 58 7.64 7.57 7.48
CA GLU A 58 7.32 7.80 6.07
C GLU A 58 7.90 6.74 5.11
N GLN A 59 8.91 5.99 5.54
CA GLN A 59 9.46 4.86 4.76
C GLN A 59 8.63 3.58 4.88
N CYS A 60 7.60 3.53 5.75
CA CYS A 60 6.71 2.39 5.86
C CYS A 60 5.90 2.23 4.56
N PRO A 61 6.09 1.17 3.76
CA PRO A 61 5.50 1.10 2.41
C PRO A 61 3.99 0.85 2.42
N THR A 62 3.40 0.44 3.55
CA THR A 62 2.01 -0.03 3.62
C THR A 62 1.06 0.90 4.35
N GLY A 63 1.60 1.97 4.95
CA GLY A 63 0.86 2.86 5.84
C GLY A 63 0.57 2.22 7.20
N ALA A 64 1.17 1.06 7.51
CA ALA A 64 1.01 0.47 8.84
C ALA A 64 1.51 1.38 9.97
N LEU A 65 2.46 2.28 9.67
CA LEU A 65 2.91 3.32 10.58
C LEU A 65 2.53 4.69 10.04
N HIS A 66 1.99 5.51 10.93
CA HIS A 66 1.78 6.94 10.73
C HIS A 66 2.23 7.74 11.96
N TYR A 67 2.21 9.06 11.86
CA TYR A 67 2.38 9.93 13.02
C TYR A 67 1.48 11.16 13.01
N GLN A 68 1.30 11.74 14.20
CA GLN A 68 0.77 13.08 14.40
C GLN A 68 1.81 13.95 15.11
N ARG A 69 2.16 15.11 14.55
CA ARG A 69 3.03 16.08 15.21
C ARG A 69 2.27 16.78 16.33
N THR A 70 2.89 16.85 17.51
CA THR A 70 2.38 17.59 18.68
C THR A 70 3.24 18.80 19.03
N ASP A 71 4.36 18.99 18.34
CA ASP A 71 5.27 20.13 18.43
C ASP A 71 5.00 21.22 17.39
N GLY A 72 4.01 21.04 16.51
CA GLY A 72 3.71 21.97 15.42
C GLY A 72 4.57 21.77 14.16
N GLY A 73 5.38 20.71 14.09
CA GLY A 73 6.11 20.34 12.88
C GLY A 73 5.19 19.90 11.73
N ALA A 74 5.78 19.70 10.55
CA ALA A 74 5.02 19.34 9.36
C ALA A 74 4.34 17.95 9.49
N PRO A 75 3.06 17.81 9.11
CA PRO A 75 2.40 16.51 9.05
C PRO A 75 2.98 15.67 7.89
N GLU A 76 2.59 14.40 7.81
CA GLU A 76 2.90 13.57 6.64
C GLU A 76 2.40 14.25 5.36
N ALA A 77 3.31 14.42 4.40
CA ALA A 77 2.97 15.05 3.13
C ALA A 77 2.18 14.09 2.24
N ILE A 78 1.12 14.59 1.61
CA ILE A 78 0.43 13.88 0.54
C ILE A 78 1.32 13.90 -0.70
N PRO A 79 1.68 12.74 -1.29
CA PRO A 79 2.45 12.68 -2.53
C PRO A 79 1.76 13.44 -3.66
N GLN A 80 2.53 14.22 -4.43
CA GLN A 80 2.02 14.97 -5.58
C GLN A 80 1.77 14.08 -6.81
N GLU A 81 2.30 12.86 -6.81
CA GLU A 81 2.16 11.90 -7.89
C GLU A 81 1.71 10.56 -7.32
N ASN A 82 0.78 9.91 -8.04
CA ASN A 82 0.35 8.57 -7.69
C ASN A 82 1.17 7.53 -8.44
N THR A 83 1.66 6.53 -7.71
CA THR A 83 2.37 5.39 -8.28
C THR A 83 1.88 4.07 -7.69
N ILE A 84 1.94 3.03 -8.51
CA ILE A 84 1.76 1.65 -8.11
C ILE A 84 3.01 0.89 -8.55
N THR A 85 3.80 0.37 -7.62
CA THR A 85 5.02 -0.38 -7.92
C THR A 85 4.79 -1.86 -7.70
N ILE A 86 5.23 -2.69 -8.64
CA ILE A 86 5.14 -4.14 -8.53
C ILE A 86 6.35 -4.68 -7.75
N GLU A 87 6.11 -5.31 -6.60
CA GLU A 87 7.16 -6.05 -5.90
C GLU A 87 7.27 -7.47 -6.47
N PRO A 88 8.45 -7.95 -6.90
CA PRO A 88 8.67 -9.33 -7.30
C PRO A 88 8.13 -10.33 -6.27
N ASN A 89 7.36 -11.32 -6.73
CA ASN A 89 6.73 -12.35 -5.90
C ASN A 89 5.84 -11.81 -4.76
N GLY A 90 5.50 -10.52 -4.80
CA GLY A 90 4.92 -9.80 -3.68
C GLY A 90 3.75 -8.89 -4.06
N PRO A 91 3.40 -7.95 -3.18
CA PRO A 91 2.26 -7.04 -3.35
C PRO A 91 2.45 -5.99 -4.46
N LEU A 92 1.40 -5.19 -4.62
CA LEU A 92 1.47 -3.90 -5.30
C LEU A 92 1.58 -2.79 -4.25
N HIS A 93 2.64 -2.00 -4.29
CA HIS A 93 2.82 -0.84 -3.42
C HIS A 93 2.21 0.39 -4.07
N VAL A 94 1.10 0.87 -3.51
CA VAL A 94 0.45 2.10 -3.91
C VAL A 94 0.99 3.25 -3.07
N ARG A 95 1.33 4.37 -3.70
CA ARG A 95 1.70 5.63 -3.04
C ARG A 95 1.02 6.79 -3.75
N GLY A 96 0.38 7.70 -3.02
CA GLY A 96 -0.46 8.73 -3.63
C GLY A 96 -1.41 9.42 -2.66
N ASN A 97 -2.43 10.12 -3.16
CA ASN A 97 -3.59 10.55 -2.35
C ASN A 97 -4.71 9.49 -2.48
N VAL A 98 -4.68 8.47 -1.63
CA VAL A 98 -5.38 7.20 -1.86
C VAL A 98 -6.69 7.13 -1.09
N GLU A 99 -7.79 6.90 -1.79
CA GLU A 99 -9.07 6.49 -1.20
C GLU A 99 -9.42 5.07 -1.62
N VAL A 100 -9.51 4.15 -0.67
CA VAL A 100 -10.05 2.80 -0.93
C VAL A 100 -11.54 2.82 -0.62
N VAL A 101 -12.36 2.41 -1.58
CA VAL A 101 -13.82 2.38 -1.48
C VAL A 101 -14.36 0.98 -1.78
N SER A 102 -15.45 0.62 -1.13
CA SER A 102 -16.22 -0.58 -1.48
C SER A 102 -16.93 -0.43 -2.84
N SER A 103 -17.51 -1.53 -3.34
CA SER A 103 -18.28 -1.53 -4.60
C SER A 103 -19.48 -0.58 -4.61
N ASN A 104 -20.01 -0.20 -3.44
CA ASN A 104 -21.11 0.77 -3.32
C ASN A 104 -20.64 2.22 -3.11
N GLY A 105 -19.33 2.47 -3.12
CA GLY A 105 -18.73 3.80 -2.93
C GLY A 105 -18.45 4.18 -1.48
N SER A 106 -18.77 3.33 -0.48
CA SER A 106 -18.43 3.63 0.91
C SER A 106 -16.92 3.65 1.12
N LEU A 107 -16.40 4.70 1.75
CA LEU A 107 -14.99 4.86 2.09
C LEU A 107 -14.55 3.80 3.11
N ILE A 108 -13.52 3.03 2.76
CA ILE A 108 -12.90 1.99 3.59
C ILE A 108 -11.59 2.48 4.20
N LEU A 109 -10.81 3.28 3.48
CA LEU A 109 -9.52 3.80 3.91
C LEU A 109 -9.20 5.08 3.15
N ASN A 110 -8.65 6.08 3.83
CA ASN A 110 -7.99 7.23 3.21
C ASN A 110 -6.55 7.26 3.72
N ASP A 111 -5.57 7.23 2.82
CA ASP A 111 -4.17 7.07 3.17
C ASP A 111 -3.23 7.65 2.09
N THR A 112 -1.94 7.75 2.41
CA THR A 112 -0.89 8.10 1.43
C THR A 112 -0.21 6.89 0.80
N ARG A 113 -0.37 5.69 1.39
CA ARG A 113 0.31 4.48 0.94
C ARG A 113 -0.36 3.19 1.42
N VAL A 114 -0.39 2.18 0.55
CA VAL A 114 -1.08 0.90 0.79
C VAL A 114 -0.35 -0.23 0.05
N ALA A 115 -0.25 -1.41 0.66
CA ALA A 115 0.13 -2.64 -0.05
C ALA A 115 -1.08 -3.50 -0.40
N LEU A 116 -1.37 -3.66 -1.70
CA LEU A 116 -2.48 -4.48 -2.20
C LEU A 116 -2.04 -5.91 -2.50
N CYS A 117 -2.90 -6.86 -2.21
CA CYS A 117 -2.68 -8.27 -2.54
C CYS A 117 -2.70 -8.49 -4.06
N ARG A 118 -1.63 -9.09 -4.57
CA ARG A 118 -1.48 -9.49 -5.98
C ARG A 118 -1.59 -11.00 -6.21
N CYS A 119 -1.35 -11.79 -5.16
CA CYS A 119 -1.30 -13.26 -5.23
C CYS A 119 -2.66 -13.95 -5.09
N GLY A 120 -3.70 -13.25 -4.61
CA GLY A 120 -5.02 -13.83 -4.33
C GLY A 120 -5.15 -14.62 -3.02
N ALA A 121 -4.07 -14.86 -2.28
CA ALA A 121 -4.07 -15.70 -1.07
C ALA A 121 -4.34 -14.96 0.25
N SER A 122 -4.30 -13.62 0.26
CA SER A 122 -4.46 -12.81 1.49
C SER A 122 -5.76 -13.12 2.22
N GLN A 123 -5.70 -13.19 3.55
CA GLN A 123 -6.85 -13.30 4.45
C GLN A 123 -7.42 -11.93 4.83
N PHE A 124 -6.72 -10.83 4.49
CA PHE A 124 -7.14 -9.45 4.71
C PHE A 124 -7.30 -8.67 3.41
N LYS A 125 -7.84 -9.32 2.36
CA LYS A 125 -8.13 -8.65 1.08
C LYS A 125 -8.91 -7.36 1.32
N PRO A 126 -8.57 -6.28 0.60
CA PRO A 126 -7.68 -6.21 -0.56
C PRO A 126 -6.19 -6.08 -0.20
N PHE A 127 -5.84 -5.98 1.08
CA PHE A 127 -4.49 -5.69 1.55
C PHE A 127 -3.61 -6.94 1.52
N CYS A 128 -2.30 -6.73 1.36
CA CYS A 128 -1.32 -7.81 1.51
C CYS A 128 -1.07 -8.11 2.99
N ASP A 129 -0.96 -9.39 3.33
CA ASP A 129 -0.70 -9.91 4.67
C ASP A 129 0.43 -10.97 4.69
N ASN A 130 1.30 -10.94 3.68
CA ASN A 130 2.36 -11.92 3.43
C ASN A 130 1.91 -13.36 3.09
N SER A 131 0.62 -13.64 2.91
CA SER A 131 0.15 -14.97 2.48
C SER A 131 0.77 -15.45 1.16
N HIS A 132 1.32 -14.54 0.35
CA HIS A 132 2.04 -14.87 -0.89
C HIS A 132 3.26 -15.77 -0.68
N ILE A 133 3.91 -15.70 0.50
CA ILE A 133 5.09 -16.52 0.84
C ILE A 133 4.67 -17.99 0.98
N ALA A 134 3.71 -18.26 1.87
CA ALA A 134 3.21 -19.61 2.11
C ALA A 134 2.48 -20.18 0.88
N ALA A 135 1.85 -19.32 0.07
CA ALA A 135 1.22 -19.71 -1.19
C ALA A 135 2.22 -19.99 -2.33
N GLY A 136 3.52 -19.74 -2.14
CA GLY A 136 4.53 -19.94 -3.18
C GLY A 136 4.32 -19.06 -4.42
N PHE A 137 3.74 -17.86 -4.24
CA PHE A 137 3.44 -16.98 -5.35
C PHE A 137 4.72 -16.56 -6.06
N THR A 138 4.82 -16.90 -7.35
CA THR A 138 5.97 -16.58 -8.19
C THR A 138 5.52 -15.73 -9.36
N ASP A 139 6.04 -14.51 -9.43
CA ASP A 139 5.80 -13.57 -10.52
C ASP A 139 6.89 -12.49 -10.49
N PRO A 140 7.72 -12.36 -11.54
CA PRO A 140 8.87 -11.45 -11.52
C PRO A 140 8.47 -9.97 -11.51
N GLY A 141 7.21 -9.64 -11.80
CA GLY A 141 6.74 -8.27 -11.86
C GLY A 141 7.30 -7.48 -13.04
N LEU A 142 7.56 -8.15 -14.17
CA LEU A 142 8.11 -7.57 -15.40
C LEU A 142 7.16 -7.69 -16.59
N PRO A 143 5.91 -7.18 -16.51
CA PRO A 143 5.04 -7.11 -17.68
C PRO A 143 5.57 -6.08 -18.68
N GLU A 144 5.15 -6.21 -19.93
CA GLU A 144 5.43 -5.22 -20.98
C GLU A 144 4.62 -3.93 -20.77
N THR A 145 5.11 -2.83 -21.36
CA THR A 145 4.39 -1.54 -21.38
C THR A 145 3.07 -1.68 -22.13
N THR A 146 1.98 -1.19 -21.53
CA THR A 146 0.64 -1.31 -22.12
C THR A 146 0.05 0.02 -22.58
N THR A 147 0.25 1.10 -21.83
CA THR A 147 -0.45 2.38 -22.08
C THR A 147 0.32 3.53 -21.48
N ILE A 148 0.57 4.59 -22.26
CA ILE A 148 1.18 5.83 -21.76
C ILE A 148 0.35 7.01 -22.28
N LYS A 149 -0.36 7.68 -21.37
CA LYS A 149 -1.15 8.89 -21.64
C LYS A 149 -0.48 10.10 -20.99
N ASP A 150 -0.66 11.29 -21.54
CA ASP A 150 -0.30 12.52 -20.84
C ASP A 150 -1.24 12.73 -19.63
N LEU A 151 -0.66 13.13 -18.49
CA LEU A 151 -1.36 13.36 -17.22
C LEU A 151 -1.14 14.83 -16.81
N SER A 152 -1.76 15.75 -17.55
CA SER A 152 -1.47 17.19 -17.46
C SER A 152 -2.54 18.02 -16.71
N ASP A 153 -3.59 17.40 -16.17
CA ASP A 153 -4.64 18.12 -15.45
C ASP A 153 -4.35 18.34 -13.95
N GLY A 154 -3.28 17.74 -13.42
CA GLY A 154 -2.83 17.94 -12.04
C GLY A 154 -3.71 17.26 -10.98
N GLU A 155 -4.65 16.39 -11.35
CA GLU A 155 -5.43 15.61 -10.38
C GLU A 155 -4.50 14.68 -9.59
N THR A 156 -4.61 14.73 -8.26
CA THR A 156 -3.77 13.92 -7.34
C THR A 156 -4.58 12.85 -6.63
N ARG A 157 -5.91 12.98 -6.55
CA ARG A 157 -6.78 11.99 -5.93
C ARG A 157 -6.78 10.69 -6.74
N MET A 158 -6.54 9.58 -6.04
CA MET A 158 -6.59 8.23 -6.58
C MET A 158 -7.61 7.38 -5.82
N VAL A 159 -8.61 6.89 -6.54
CA VAL A 159 -9.67 6.06 -5.98
C VAL A 159 -9.44 4.61 -6.34
N ILE A 160 -9.44 3.75 -5.33
CA ILE A 160 -9.28 2.30 -5.43
C ILE A 160 -10.62 1.64 -5.08
N THR A 161 -11.30 1.08 -6.07
CA THR A 161 -12.61 0.46 -5.92
C THR A 161 -12.50 -1.05 -5.79
N LEU A 162 -13.07 -1.60 -4.72
CA LEU A 162 -13.14 -3.04 -4.49
C LEU A 162 -14.40 -3.62 -5.13
N ASN A 163 -14.27 -4.19 -6.32
CA ASN A 163 -15.40 -4.82 -7.00
C ASN A 163 -15.69 -6.19 -6.41
N GLN A 164 -16.93 -6.43 -5.99
CA GLN A 164 -17.37 -7.71 -5.43
C GLN A 164 -17.00 -8.88 -6.37
N ASN A 165 -16.31 -9.89 -5.84
CA ASN A 165 -15.79 -11.05 -6.58
C ASN A 165 -15.00 -10.69 -7.85
N GLY A 166 -14.49 -9.46 -7.91
CA GLY A 166 -13.92 -8.85 -9.10
C GLY A 166 -12.55 -8.23 -8.87
N PRO A 167 -12.05 -7.52 -9.88
CA PRO A 167 -10.75 -6.84 -9.82
C PRO A 167 -10.77 -5.62 -8.89
N ILE A 168 -9.57 -5.11 -8.62
CA ILE A 168 -9.40 -3.78 -8.02
C ILE A 168 -9.50 -2.77 -9.16
N GLY A 169 -10.47 -1.86 -9.10
CA GLY A 169 -10.50 -0.69 -9.99
C GLY A 169 -9.59 0.40 -9.44
N VAL A 170 -8.86 1.09 -10.31
CA VAL A 170 -8.04 2.25 -9.94
C VAL A 170 -8.42 3.40 -10.87
N ALA A 171 -8.77 4.55 -10.30
CA ALA A 171 -9.12 5.77 -11.03
C ALA A 171 -8.38 6.99 -10.47
N GLY A 172 -8.14 8.00 -11.30
CA GLY A 172 -7.29 9.17 -11.02
C GLY A 172 -5.97 9.09 -11.79
N ASN A 173 -5.12 10.12 -11.74
CA ASN A 173 -3.85 10.12 -12.48
C ASN A 173 -2.81 9.26 -11.77
N PHE A 174 -2.33 8.18 -12.39
CA PHE A 174 -1.26 7.37 -11.80
C PHE A 174 -0.36 6.70 -12.84
N ARG A 175 0.79 6.25 -12.35
CA ARG A 175 1.72 5.39 -13.09
C ARG A 175 1.83 4.03 -12.42
N ILE A 176 1.97 2.97 -13.21
CA ILE A 176 2.40 1.66 -12.71
C ILE A 176 3.83 1.41 -13.15
N LEU A 177 4.69 1.08 -12.18
CA LEU A 177 6.08 0.76 -12.38
C LEU A 177 6.29 -0.74 -12.20
N ASN A 178 7.03 -1.37 -13.11
CA ASN A 178 7.44 -2.76 -12.98
C ASN A 178 8.56 -2.90 -11.92
N ALA A 179 9.02 -4.13 -11.70
CA ALA A 179 10.08 -4.42 -10.72
C ALA A 179 11.43 -3.76 -11.01
N ASN A 180 11.69 -3.34 -12.26
CA ASN A 180 12.88 -2.58 -12.64
C ASN A 180 12.70 -1.06 -12.48
N GLY A 181 11.52 -0.59 -12.07
CA GLY A 181 11.20 0.83 -11.99
C GLY A 181 10.78 1.45 -13.34
N GLU A 182 10.55 0.64 -14.37
CA GLU A 182 10.10 1.12 -15.68
C GLU A 182 8.59 1.38 -15.66
N VAL A 183 8.14 2.48 -16.23
CA VAL A 183 6.72 2.80 -16.35
C VAL A 183 6.07 1.91 -17.41
N ILE A 184 5.19 1.02 -16.97
CA ILE A 184 4.43 0.12 -17.86
C ILE A 184 3.02 0.65 -18.16
N PHE A 185 2.51 1.54 -17.31
CA PHE A 185 1.21 2.15 -17.46
C PHE A 185 1.26 3.59 -16.97
N GLN A 186 0.66 4.51 -17.71
CA GLN A 186 0.38 5.89 -17.30
C GLN A 186 -1.00 6.27 -17.85
N GLY A 187 -1.94 6.59 -16.96
CA GLY A 187 -3.33 6.84 -17.34
C GLY A 187 -4.22 7.17 -16.15
N THR A 188 -5.52 7.27 -16.44
CA THR A 188 -6.53 7.73 -15.49
C THR A 188 -7.41 6.62 -14.92
N GLU A 189 -7.38 5.43 -15.52
CA GLU A 189 -8.22 4.29 -15.12
C GLU A 189 -7.62 2.96 -15.56
N THR A 190 -7.65 1.95 -14.68
CA THR A 190 -7.37 0.55 -15.03
C THR A 190 -7.96 -0.43 -14.01
N TRP A 191 -7.91 -1.73 -14.32
CA TRP A 191 -8.31 -2.81 -13.42
C TRP A 191 -7.17 -3.76 -13.13
N LEU A 192 -6.86 -3.94 -11.85
CA LEU A 192 -5.79 -4.81 -11.35
C LEU A 192 -6.35 -6.15 -10.86
N CYS A 193 -5.57 -7.20 -11.07
CA CYS A 193 -5.91 -8.54 -10.62
C CYS A 193 -5.96 -8.61 -9.09
N ARG A 194 -7.13 -9.00 -8.56
CA ARG A 194 -7.33 -9.29 -7.13
C ARG A 194 -7.29 -10.79 -6.80
N CYS A 195 -7.61 -11.63 -7.79
CA CYS A 195 -7.80 -13.06 -7.61
C CYS A 195 -6.51 -13.90 -7.66
N GLY A 196 -5.38 -13.31 -8.05
CA GLY A 196 -4.11 -14.04 -8.26
C GLY A 196 -4.05 -14.90 -9.53
N GLY A 197 -5.17 -15.11 -10.23
CA GLY A 197 -5.26 -16.01 -11.37
C GLY A 197 -4.90 -15.39 -12.73
N SER A 198 -4.79 -14.07 -12.83
CA SER A 198 -4.55 -13.41 -14.13
C SER A 198 -3.27 -13.90 -14.79
N LYS A 199 -3.29 -14.12 -16.11
CA LYS A 199 -2.12 -14.40 -16.95
C LYS A 199 -1.48 -13.11 -17.46
N ASN A 200 -2.14 -11.97 -17.28
CA ASN A 200 -1.68 -10.64 -17.66
C ASN A 200 -1.41 -9.76 -16.43
N LYS A 201 -0.77 -10.30 -15.39
CA LYS A 201 -0.51 -9.55 -14.15
C LYS A 201 0.36 -8.31 -14.44
N PRO A 202 0.13 -7.19 -13.73
CA PRO A 202 -0.79 -7.02 -12.61
C PRO A 202 -2.24 -6.75 -13.04
N PHE A 203 -2.54 -6.69 -14.32
CA PHE A 203 -3.85 -6.35 -14.85
C PHE A 203 -4.85 -7.50 -14.74
N CYS A 204 -6.14 -7.14 -14.71
CA CYS A 204 -7.22 -8.11 -14.77
C CYS A 204 -7.48 -8.60 -16.20
N ASP A 205 -7.51 -9.91 -16.40
CA ASP A 205 -7.87 -10.58 -17.65
C ASP A 205 -9.22 -11.33 -17.56
N LYS A 206 -10.00 -11.04 -16.53
CA LYS A 206 -11.29 -11.68 -16.20
C LYS A 206 -11.21 -13.12 -15.68
N THR A 207 -10.02 -13.66 -15.38
CA THR A 207 -9.87 -15.01 -14.79
C THR A 207 -10.67 -15.21 -13.50
N HIS A 208 -10.93 -14.15 -12.72
CA HIS A 208 -11.77 -14.19 -11.52
C HIS A 208 -13.19 -14.78 -11.77
N ARG A 209 -13.71 -14.69 -13.01
CA ARG A 209 -15.04 -15.20 -13.37
C ARG A 209 -15.11 -16.73 -13.47
N THR A 210 -13.96 -17.38 -13.60
CA THR A 210 -13.89 -18.83 -13.88
C THR A 210 -13.06 -19.60 -12.84
N ASN A 211 -12.29 -18.92 -11.99
CA ASN A 211 -11.44 -19.56 -10.99
C ASN A 211 -12.06 -19.65 -9.57
N GLY A 212 -13.36 -19.34 -9.43
CA GLY A 212 -14.06 -19.42 -8.16
C GLY A 212 -13.69 -18.34 -7.15
N PHE A 213 -13.10 -17.22 -7.58
CA PHE A 213 -12.71 -16.14 -6.70
C PHE A 213 -13.90 -15.54 -5.95
N GLN A 214 -13.78 -15.50 -4.61
CA GLN A 214 -14.75 -14.85 -3.73
C GLN A 214 -14.04 -13.85 -2.82
N ALA A 215 -14.51 -12.60 -2.85
CA ALA A 215 -14.07 -11.54 -1.97
C ALA A 215 -15.05 -10.38 -2.04
N ASP A 216 -15.41 -9.83 -0.89
CA ASP A 216 -16.22 -8.61 -0.80
C ASP A 216 -15.44 -7.37 -1.28
#